data_AF-A0A2D9QAA6-F1
#
_entry.id   AF-A0A2D9QAA6-F1
#
_cell.length_a   1.000
_cell.length_b   1.000
_cell.length_c   1.000
_cell.angle_alpha   90.00
_cell.angle_beta   90.00
_cell.angle_gamma   90.00
#
_symmetry.space_group_name_H-M   'P 1'
#
loop_
_entity.id
_entity.type
_entity.pdbx_description
1 polymer ?
#
loop_
_entity_poly.entity_id
_entity_poly.type
_entity_poly.pdbx_seq_one_letter_code
_entity_poly.pdbx_strand_id
1 'polypeptide(L)'
;MESEKSLAYLRAKRKVEYLVSFYSHILVYVVINTLIILVSANVFNSEEINFSKWSNYITAAFWGIGLLCHALYVLYIMKFENNFLRKWEEKKIKEFLDEDQT
;
A
#
# COMPACT_ATOMS: atom_id res chain seq x y z
N MET A 1 -4.25 22.26 -23.58
CA MET A 1 -3.00 21.48 -23.70
C MET A 1 -2.22 21.45 -22.40
N GLU A 2 -1.96 22.61 -21.76
CA GLU A 2 -1.34 22.70 -20.41
C GLU A 2 -2.16 21.97 -19.33
N SER A 3 -3.49 22.15 -19.33
CA SER A 3 -4.40 21.52 -18.35
C SER A 3 -4.53 20.00 -18.50
N GLU A 4 -4.45 19.47 -19.72
CA GLU A 4 -4.49 18.02 -19.94
C GLU A 4 -3.19 17.34 -19.45
N LYS A 5 -2.04 18.00 -19.65
CA LYS A 5 -0.75 17.51 -19.13
C LYS A 5 -0.73 17.52 -17.60
N SER A 6 -1.30 18.53 -16.95
CA SER A 6 -1.36 18.59 -15.48
C SER A 6 -2.27 17.52 -14.89
N LEU A 7 -3.40 17.21 -15.54
CA LEU A 7 -4.32 16.15 -15.11
C LEU A 7 -3.72 14.74 -15.25
N ALA A 8 -3.06 14.46 -16.38
CA ALA A 8 -2.35 13.20 -16.57
C ALA A 8 -1.24 13.03 -15.53
N TYR A 9 -0.51 14.11 -15.23
CA TYR A 9 0.52 14.13 -14.19
C TYR A 9 -0.07 13.87 -12.79
N LEU A 10 -1.19 14.50 -12.43
CA LEU A 10 -1.85 14.30 -11.13
C LEU A 10 -2.34 12.86 -10.95
N ARG A 11 -2.91 12.24 -11.99
CA ARG A 11 -3.32 10.82 -11.95
C ARG A 11 -2.12 9.90 -11.76
N ALA A 12 -1.03 10.14 -12.50
CA ALA A 12 0.19 9.36 -12.36
C ALA A 12 0.81 9.51 -10.96
N LYS A 13 0.86 10.75 -10.44
CA LYS A 13 1.37 11.06 -9.10
C LYS A 13 0.57 10.33 -8.01
N ARG A 14 -0.75 10.38 -8.08
CA ARG A 14 -1.63 9.69 -7.11
C ARG A 14 -1.42 8.18 -7.12
N LYS A 15 -1.22 7.58 -8.31
CA LYS A 15 -0.88 6.14 -8.45
C LYS A 15 0.46 5.80 -7.78
N VAL A 16 1.47 6.65 -7.95
CA VAL A 16 2.80 6.47 -7.31
C VAL A 16 2.69 6.61 -5.79
N GLU A 17 1.96 7.61 -5.27
CA GLU A 17 1.78 7.81 -3.83
C GLU A 17 1.13 6.59 -3.15
N TYR A 18 0.11 5.99 -3.78
CA TYR A 18 -0.49 4.75 -3.26
C TYR A 18 0.50 3.58 -3.22
N LEU A 19 1.31 3.41 -4.27
CA LEU A 19 2.35 2.37 -4.30
C LEU A 19 3.40 2.59 -3.21
N VAL A 20 3.91 3.82 -3.09
CA VAL A 20 4.94 4.16 -2.08
C VAL A 20 4.41 3.91 -0.66
N SER A 21 3.17 4.31 -0.38
CA SER A 21 2.51 4.01 0.90
C SER A 21 2.43 2.51 1.16
N PHE A 22 2.00 1.73 0.16
CA PHE A 22 1.90 0.28 0.25
C PHE A 22 3.26 -0.43 0.46
N TYR A 23 4.29 -0.02 -0.29
CA TYR A 23 5.64 -0.55 -0.14
C TYR A 23 6.24 -0.23 1.24
N SER A 24 5.97 0.95 1.78
CA SER A 24 6.37 1.31 3.15
C SER A 24 5.75 0.36 4.18
N HIS A 25 4.45 0.03 4.05
CA HIS A 25 3.79 -0.93 4.94
C HIS A 25 4.38 -2.33 4.84
N ILE A 26 4.69 -2.81 3.63
CA ILE A 26 5.40 -4.09 3.43
C ILE A 26 6.77 -4.05 4.09
N LEU A 27 7.54 -2.98 3.89
CA LEU A 27 8.89 -2.84 4.43
C LEU A 27 8.86 -2.90 5.96
N VAL A 28 7.98 -2.12 6.60
CA VAL A 28 7.80 -2.13 8.05
C VAL A 28 7.36 -3.52 8.53
N TYR A 29 6.42 -4.15 7.84
CA TYR A 29 5.98 -5.51 8.16
C TYR A 29 7.15 -6.51 8.14
N VAL A 30 7.97 -6.50 7.09
CA VAL A 30 9.12 -7.41 6.97
C VAL A 30 10.13 -7.13 8.07
N VAL A 31 10.56 -5.87 8.25
CA VAL A 31 11.59 -5.50 9.24
C VAL A 31 11.16 -5.86 10.66
N ILE A 32 9.94 -5.49 11.06
CA ILE A 32 9.45 -5.73 12.42
C ILE A 32 9.28 -7.24 12.69
N ASN A 33 8.69 -8.00 11.75
CA ASN A 33 8.52 -9.43 11.95
C ASN A 33 9.86 -10.18 11.97
N THR A 34 10.82 -9.78 11.14
CA THR A 34 12.19 -10.35 11.20
C THR A 34 12.82 -10.08 12.56
N LEU A 35 12.73 -8.85 13.09
CA LEU A 35 13.27 -8.53 14.42
C LEU A 35 12.59 -9.34 15.53
N ILE A 36 11.26 -9.47 15.50
CA ILE A 36 10.51 -10.28 16.47
C ILE A 36 10.99 -11.73 16.42
N ILE A 37 11.11 -12.33 15.24
CA ILE A 37 11.56 -13.72 15.09
C ILE A 37 12.99 -13.89 15.62
N LEU A 38 13.91 -12.97 15.32
CA LEU A 38 15.29 -13.03 15.80
C LEU A 38 15.39 -12.93 17.33
N VAL A 39 14.64 -12.00 17.94
CA VAL A 39 14.59 -11.87 19.40
C VAL A 39 13.95 -13.10 20.04
N SER A 40 12.81 -13.57 19.52
CA SER A 40 12.12 -14.74 20.06
C SER A 40 12.86 -16.06 19.83
N ALA A 41 13.79 -16.11 18.87
CA ALA A 41 14.66 -17.25 18.62
C ALA A 41 15.96 -17.21 19.43
N ASN A 42 16.09 -16.28 20.40
CA ASN A 42 17.27 -16.14 21.26
C ASN A 42 18.58 -15.82 20.50
N VAL A 43 18.52 -15.27 19.28
CA VAL A 43 19.72 -14.98 18.47
C VAL A 43 20.70 -14.01 19.15
N PHE A 44 20.17 -13.11 19.99
CA PHE A 44 20.97 -12.12 20.71
C PHE A 44 21.27 -12.52 22.17
N ASN A 45 20.81 -13.68 22.61
CA ASN A 45 21.02 -14.19 23.96
C ASN A 45 22.11 -15.28 23.97
N SER A 46 22.67 -15.56 25.13
CA SER A 46 23.66 -16.64 25.32
C SER A 46 23.04 -18.05 25.33
N GLU A 47 21.72 -18.14 25.13
CA GLU A 47 20.97 -19.40 25.07
C GLU A 47 21.03 -20.01 23.65
N GLU A 48 20.66 -21.28 23.52
CA GLU A 48 20.59 -21.94 22.22
C GLU A 48 19.57 -21.26 21.29
N ILE A 49 19.99 -21.02 20.05
CA ILE A 49 19.14 -20.45 19.02
C ILE A 49 18.05 -21.45 18.65
N ASN A 50 16.79 -21.06 18.83
CA ASN A 50 15.66 -21.95 18.58
C ASN A 50 14.54 -21.27 17.79
N PHE A 51 14.46 -21.61 16.50
CA PHE A 51 13.42 -21.14 15.59
C PHE A 51 12.18 -22.05 15.56
N SER A 52 12.17 -23.20 16.26
CA SER A 52 11.08 -24.20 16.13
C SER A 52 9.78 -23.80 16.84
N LYS A 53 9.78 -22.69 17.60
CA LYS A 53 8.56 -22.21 18.29
C LYS A 53 7.60 -21.61 17.27
N TRP A 54 6.58 -22.39 16.91
CA TRP A 54 5.53 -21.97 15.98
C TRP A 54 4.81 -20.68 16.43
N SER A 55 4.72 -20.44 17.75
CA SER A 55 4.18 -19.21 18.35
C SER A 55 4.82 -17.93 17.81
N ASN A 56 6.10 -17.97 17.43
CA ASN A 56 6.86 -16.82 16.93
C ASN A 56 6.36 -16.37 15.55
N TYR A 57 5.71 -17.27 14.80
CA TYR A 57 5.22 -17.00 13.46
C TYR A 57 3.72 -16.70 13.41
N ILE A 58 2.97 -16.97 14.49
CA ILE A 58 1.52 -16.70 14.55
C ILE A 58 1.25 -15.20 14.38
N THR A 59 2.01 -14.35 15.07
CA THR A 59 1.88 -12.89 14.95
C THR A 59 2.14 -12.44 13.51
N ALA A 60 3.21 -12.95 12.89
CA ALA A 60 3.52 -12.66 11.50
C ALA A 60 2.42 -13.12 10.54
N ALA A 61 1.90 -14.33 10.73
CA ALA A 61 0.84 -14.90 9.89
C ALA A 61 -0.46 -14.11 9.99
N PHE A 62 -0.90 -13.76 11.21
CA PHE A 62 -2.12 -12.99 11.42
C PHE A 62 -2.04 -11.60 10.79
N TRP A 63 -0.91 -10.90 11.01
CA TRP A 63 -0.68 -9.59 10.40
C TRP A 63 -0.48 -9.68 8.88
N GLY A 64 0.09 -10.78 8.40
CA GLY A 64 0.26 -11.04 6.96
C GLY A 64 -1.06 -11.18 6.22
N ILE A 65 -2.09 -11.75 6.85
CA ILE A 65 -3.45 -11.80 6.28
C ILE A 65 -4.03 -10.39 6.16
N GLY A 66 -3.86 -9.53 7.18
CA GLY A 66 -4.28 -8.14 7.11
C GLY A 66 -3.59 -7.36 5.99
N LEU A 67 -2.28 -7.57 5.82
CA LEU A 67 -1.49 -6.97 4.74
C LEU A 67 -1.96 -7.45 3.36
N LEU A 68 -2.24 -8.75 3.20
CA LEU A 68 -2.79 -9.32 1.97
C LEU A 68 -4.17 -8.74 1.63
N CYS A 69 -5.06 -8.61 2.61
CA CYS A 69 -6.35 -7.95 2.42
C CYS A 69 -6.18 -6.48 1.99
N HIS A 70 -5.25 -5.75 2.61
CA HIS A 70 -4.95 -4.37 2.22
C HIS A 70 -4.35 -4.29 0.81
N ALA A 71 -3.44 -5.20 0.46
CA ALA A 71 -2.87 -5.32 -0.87
C ALA A 71 -3.96 -5.56 -1.93
N LEU A 72 -4.88 -6.48 -1.66
CA LEU A 72 -6.02 -6.78 -2.53
C LEU A 72 -6.94 -5.57 -2.65
N TYR A 73 -7.18 -4.81 -1.57
CA TYR A 73 -7.97 -3.59 -1.60
C TYR A 73 -7.31 -2.49 -2.44
N VAL A 74 -6.00 -2.25 -2.26
CA VAL A 74 -5.25 -1.25 -3.05
C VAL A 74 -5.18 -1.67 -4.52
N LEU A 75 -4.90 -2.94 -4.81
CA LEU A 75 -4.90 -3.46 -6.18
C LEU A 75 -6.29 -3.42 -6.80
N TYR A 76 -7.33 -3.69 -6.03
CA TYR A 76 -8.72 -3.55 -6.47
C TYR A 76 -9.03 -2.08 -6.78
N ILE A 77 -8.72 -1.13 -5.90
CA ILE A 77 -8.89 0.31 -6.21
C ILE A 77 -8.10 0.72 -7.45
N MET A 78 -6.88 0.20 -7.61
CA MET A 78 -6.00 0.59 -8.71
C MET A 78 -6.39 -0.03 -10.06
N LYS A 79 -6.92 -1.26 -10.07
CA LYS A 79 -7.38 -1.97 -11.30
C LYS A 79 -8.85 -1.73 -11.60
N PHE A 80 -9.69 -1.70 -10.58
CA PHE A 80 -11.12 -1.41 -10.65
C PHE A 80 -11.36 0.11 -10.59
N GLU A 81 -10.57 0.83 -11.41
CA GLU A 81 -10.86 2.17 -11.91
C GLU A 81 -12.11 2.00 -12.80
N ASN A 82 -13.26 1.82 -12.13
CA ASN A 82 -14.54 1.50 -12.71
C ASN A 82 -14.86 2.59 -13.76
N ASN A 83 -15.19 2.21 -14.99
CA ASN A 83 -15.43 3.15 -16.09
C ASN A 83 -16.43 4.27 -15.73
N PHE A 84 -17.33 4.02 -14.76
CA PHE A 84 -18.26 5.00 -14.20
C PHE A 84 -17.58 6.08 -13.34
N LEU A 85 -16.68 5.69 -12.44
CA LEU A 85 -15.97 6.63 -11.55
C LEU A 85 -15.03 7.52 -12.37
N ARG A 86 -14.31 6.94 -13.34
CA ARG A 86 -13.42 7.69 -14.24
C ARG A 86 -14.19 8.68 -15.11
N LYS A 87 -15.37 8.28 -15.63
CA LYS A 87 -16.27 9.19 -16.36
C LYS A 87 -16.82 10.30 -15.48
N TRP A 88 -17.17 10.01 -14.24
CA TRP A 88 -17.64 11.01 -13.29
C TRP A 88 -16.53 11.99 -12.89
N GLU A 89 -15.33 11.49 -12.61
CA GLU A 89 -14.15 12.30 -12.26
C GLU A 89 -13.74 13.18 -13.45
N GLU A 90 -13.74 12.63 -14.67
CA GLU A 90 -13.53 13.41 -15.91
C GLU A 90 -14.58 14.51 -16.09
N LYS A 91 -15.85 14.22 -15.80
CA LYS A 91 -16.92 15.23 -15.88
C LYS A 91 -16.72 16.35 -14.85
N LYS A 92 -16.39 15.99 -13.61
CA LYS A 92 -16.17 16.97 -12.53
C LYS A 92 -14.93 17.82 -12.73
N ILE A 93 -13.84 17.21 -13.19
CA ILE A 93 -12.62 17.93 -13.58
C ILE A 93 -12.93 18.95 -14.68
N LYS A 94 -13.75 18.58 -15.66
CA LYS A 94 -14.15 19.47 -16.75
C LYS A 94 -15.00 20.64 -16.24
N GLU A 95 -15.93 20.38 -15.33
CA GLU A 95 -16.73 21.42 -14.66
C GLU A 95 -15.83 22.43 -13.90
N PHE A 96 -14.85 21.97 -13.11
CA PHE A 96 -13.93 22.86 -12.40
C PHE A 96 -13.04 23.69 -13.35
N LEU A 97 -12.60 23.11 -14.47
CA LEU A 97 -11.80 23.81 -15.48
C LEU A 97 -12.59 24.88 -16.23
N ASP A 98 -13.88 24.64 -16.49
CA ASP A 98 -14.77 25.63 -17.10
C ASP A 98 -15.13 26.76 -16.10
N GLU A 99 -15.27 26.45 -14.80
CA GLU A 99 -15.53 27.46 -13.75
C GLU A 99 -14.33 28.39 -13.51
N ASP A 100 -13.08 27.88 -13.55
CA ASP A 100 -11.86 28.69 -13.41
C ASP A 100 -11.56 29.57 -14.65
N GLN A 101 -12.23 29.32 -15.79
CA GLN A 101 -12.07 30.09 -17.03
C GLN A 101 -13.11 31.21 -17.22
N THR A 102 -14.02 31.41 -16.26
CA THR A 102 -14.96 32.53 -16.16
C THR A 102 -14.56 33.52 -15.07
#